data_AF-A0A7S0HIP1-F1
#
_entry.id   AF-A0A7S0HIP1-F1
#
_cell.length_a   1.000
_cell.length_b   1.000
_cell.length_c   1.000
_cell.angle_alpha   90.00
_cell.angle_beta   90.00
_cell.angle_gamma   90.00
#
_symmetry.space_group_name_H-M   'P 1'
#
loop_
_entity.id
_entity.type
_entity.pdbx_description
1 polymer ?
#
loop_
_entity_poly.entity_id
_entity_poly.type
_entity_poly.pdbx_seq_one_letter_code
_entity_poly.pdbx_strand_id
1 'polypeptide(L)'
;AFFDWYYPWAVTGAIWTVMTQVSHVQEDCQRPPSGDDPDDYFRWQIESALDYSVGSELVPKLTASLSLQSMHHVMPSVCGCHFHGLYPEYAEICERYGVRLNTRKDVSAAWRSCIARVFELSSPERTPAWALDEPSAAQGEAGGLASLTEHLPLIVYLATPGVVMLACTPLF
;
A
#
# COMPACT_ATOMS: atom_id res chain seq x y z
N ALA A 1 0.41 11.30 -28.35
CA ALA A 1 1.24 12.26 -27.58
C ALA A 1 0.90 12.29 -26.09
N PHE A 2 -0.34 12.53 -25.66
CA PHE A 2 -0.66 12.46 -24.22
C PHE A 2 -0.94 11.02 -23.77
N PHE A 3 -1.80 10.31 -24.52
CA PHE A 3 -2.24 8.97 -24.17
C PHE A 3 -1.13 7.91 -24.20
N ASP A 4 -0.23 7.97 -25.19
CA ASP A 4 0.83 6.95 -25.30
C ASP A 4 1.86 7.03 -24.16
N TRP A 5 1.89 8.14 -23.41
CA TRP A 5 2.78 8.38 -22.28
C TRP A 5 2.04 8.25 -20.95
N TYR A 6 0.82 8.79 -20.82
CA TYR A 6 0.01 8.62 -19.60
C TYR A 6 -0.34 7.16 -19.35
N TYR A 7 -0.63 6.40 -20.41
CA TYR A 7 -1.02 5.00 -20.32
C TYR A 7 -0.02 4.12 -19.57
N PRO A 8 1.28 4.04 -19.92
CA PRO A 8 2.23 3.22 -19.17
C PRO A 8 2.39 3.65 -17.71
N TRP A 9 2.28 4.94 -17.38
CA TRP A 9 2.35 5.41 -15.99
C TRP A 9 1.12 5.02 -15.18
N ALA A 10 -0.08 5.27 -15.70
CA ALA A 10 -1.31 4.89 -15.04
C ALA A 10 -1.42 3.36 -14.86
N VAL A 11 -1.00 2.60 -15.88
CA VAL A 11 -1.00 1.14 -15.84
C VAL A 11 0.03 0.60 -14.86
N THR A 12 1.28 1.06 -14.91
CA THR A 12 2.32 0.60 -13.97
C THR A 12 2.01 1.01 -12.54
N GLY A 13 1.46 2.22 -12.33
CA GLY A 13 0.96 2.67 -11.03
C GLY A 13 -0.16 1.79 -10.50
N ALA A 14 -1.17 1.49 -11.31
CA ALA A 14 -2.25 0.59 -10.93
C ALA A 14 -1.74 -0.82 -10.59
N ILE A 15 -0.83 -1.37 -11.40
CA ILE A 15 -0.18 -2.65 -11.11
C ILE A 15 0.55 -2.57 -9.77
N TRP A 16 1.37 -1.55 -9.55
CA TRP A 16 2.12 -1.38 -8.29
C TRP A 16 1.19 -1.29 -7.07
N THR A 17 0.09 -0.54 -7.18
CA THR A 17 -0.93 -0.45 -6.13
C THR A 17 -1.57 -1.81 -5.85
N VAL A 18 -1.95 -2.56 -6.89
CA VAL A 18 -2.50 -3.92 -6.71
C VAL A 18 -1.50 -4.83 -6.01
N MET A 19 -0.23 -4.75 -6.40
CA MET A 19 0.83 -5.64 -5.94
C MET A 19 1.23 -5.37 -4.49
N THR A 20 1.26 -4.10 -4.06
CA THR A 20 1.82 -3.70 -2.76
C THR A 20 0.77 -3.24 -1.77
N GLN A 21 -0.22 -2.46 -2.20
CA GLN A 21 -1.14 -1.77 -1.29
C GLN A 21 -2.34 -2.62 -0.89
N VAL A 22 -2.76 -3.55 -1.77
CA VAL A 22 -3.90 -4.44 -1.49
C VAL A 22 -3.68 -5.26 -0.22
N SER A 23 -2.44 -5.59 0.10
CA SER A 23 -2.09 -6.37 1.29
C SER A 23 -2.10 -5.53 2.59
N HIS A 24 -2.20 -4.20 2.51
CA HIS A 24 -2.05 -3.29 3.64
C HIS A 24 -3.27 -2.39 3.89
N VAL A 25 -3.91 -1.90 2.82
CA VAL A 25 -5.06 -1.01 2.90
C VAL A 25 -6.33 -1.84 3.10
N GLN A 26 -6.42 -2.48 4.25
CA GLN A 26 -7.50 -3.38 4.64
C GLN A 26 -7.88 -3.10 6.09
N GLU A 27 -9.17 -3.06 6.40
CA GLU A 27 -9.66 -2.83 7.78
C GLU A 27 -9.06 -3.82 8.78
N ASP A 28 -8.97 -5.10 8.41
CA ASP A 28 -8.44 -6.14 9.28
C ASP A 28 -6.96 -5.89 9.68
N CYS A 29 -6.19 -5.26 8.78
CA CYS A 29 -4.77 -4.96 8.96
C CYS A 29 -4.48 -3.73 9.81
N GLN A 30 -5.50 -2.93 10.13
CA GLN A 30 -5.37 -1.70 10.92
C GLN A 30 -5.80 -1.89 12.38
N ARG A 31 -6.15 -3.13 12.76
CA ARG A 31 -6.50 -3.47 14.13
C ARG A 31 -5.21 -3.72 14.92
N PRO A 32 -5.20 -3.45 16.23
CA PRO A 32 -4.14 -3.95 17.11
C PRO A 32 -3.96 -5.47 16.95
N PRO A 33 -2.75 -5.99 17.16
CA PRO A 33 -2.48 -7.41 17.13
C PRO A 33 -3.33 -8.09 18.21
N SER A 34 -3.77 -9.31 17.94
CA SER A 34 -4.47 -10.09 18.94
C SER A 34 -3.54 -10.54 20.08
N GLY A 35 -4.06 -11.01 21.21
CA GLY A 35 -3.25 -11.41 22.36
C GLY A 35 -2.90 -10.27 23.32
N ASP A 36 -2.16 -10.60 24.37
CA ASP A 36 -1.94 -9.72 25.52
C ASP A 36 -0.62 -8.94 25.49
N ASP A 37 0.30 -9.31 24.58
CA ASP A 37 1.59 -8.65 24.41
C ASP A 37 1.53 -7.64 23.25
N PRO A 38 1.43 -6.32 23.54
CA PRO A 38 1.38 -5.29 22.50
C PRO A 38 2.71 -5.12 21.77
N ASP A 39 3.82 -5.69 22.25
CA ASP A 39 5.16 -5.54 21.67
C ASP A 39 5.62 -6.79 20.87
N ASP A 40 4.72 -7.75 20.63
CA ASP A 40 5.01 -8.93 19.80
C ASP A 40 5.22 -8.53 18.33
N TYR A 41 6.50 -8.34 17.98
CA TYR A 41 6.94 -7.97 16.64
C TYR A 41 6.39 -8.89 15.56
N PHE A 42 6.48 -10.22 15.74
CA PHE A 42 6.08 -11.16 14.69
C PHE A 42 4.58 -11.11 14.48
N ARG A 43 3.80 -10.99 15.56
CA ARG A 43 2.36 -10.84 15.45
C ARG A 43 1.97 -9.56 14.72
N TRP A 44 2.63 -8.43 15.02
CA TRP A 44 2.41 -7.19 14.26
C TRP A 44 2.70 -7.37 12.78
N GLN A 45 3.81 -8.00 12.41
CA GLN A 45 4.19 -8.23 11.02
C GLN A 45 3.16 -9.08 10.25
N ILE A 46 2.53 -10.05 10.93
CA ILE A 46 1.54 -10.95 10.35
C ILE A 46 0.16 -10.28 10.27
N GLU A 47 -0.31 -9.72 11.39
CA GLU A 47 -1.67 -9.20 11.52
C GLU A 47 -1.88 -7.85 10.83
N SER A 48 -0.79 -7.10 10.57
CA SER A 48 -0.84 -5.87 9.76
C SER A 48 -0.79 -6.11 8.24
N ALA A 49 -0.81 -7.38 7.83
CA ALA A 49 -0.80 -7.79 6.43
C ALA A 49 -2.02 -8.67 6.10
N LEU A 50 -2.39 -8.67 4.82
CA LEU A 50 -3.40 -9.52 4.23
C LEU A 50 -2.76 -10.42 3.18
N ASP A 51 -3.03 -11.72 3.26
CA ASP A 51 -2.69 -12.66 2.20
C ASP A 51 -3.91 -12.92 1.31
N TYR A 52 -3.68 -13.18 0.03
CA TYR A 52 -4.76 -13.50 -0.90
C TYR A 52 -4.34 -14.54 -1.92
N SER A 53 -5.32 -15.30 -2.41
CA SER A 53 -5.06 -16.40 -3.36
C SER A 53 -4.04 -17.41 -2.84
N VAL A 54 -4.05 -17.70 -1.53
CA VAL A 54 -3.09 -18.60 -0.86
C VAL A 54 -2.97 -19.97 -1.56
N GLY A 55 -4.11 -20.53 -1.99
CA GLY A 55 -4.16 -21.81 -2.71
C GLY A 55 -3.73 -21.74 -4.18
N SER A 56 -3.31 -20.57 -4.68
CA SER A 56 -2.82 -20.41 -6.05
C SER A 56 -1.30 -20.50 -6.09
N GLU A 57 -0.77 -21.32 -7.00
CA GLU A 57 0.65 -21.27 -7.34
C GLU A 57 1.00 -20.11 -8.28
N LEU A 58 0.05 -19.65 -9.09
CA LEU A 58 0.30 -18.67 -10.15
C LEU A 58 0.31 -17.25 -9.59
N VAL A 59 -0.64 -16.92 -8.70
CA VAL A 59 -0.77 -15.55 -8.19
C VAL A 59 0.51 -15.10 -7.45
N PRO A 60 1.08 -15.87 -6.49
CA PRO A 60 2.34 -15.49 -5.87
C PRO A 60 3.48 -15.28 -6.87
N LYS A 61 3.55 -16.07 -7.96
CA LYS A 61 4.58 -15.90 -9.00
C LYS A 61 4.39 -14.58 -9.76
N LEU A 62 3.15 -14.26 -10.15
CA LEU A 62 2.82 -13.01 -10.84
C LEU A 62 3.00 -11.79 -9.92
N THR A 63 2.79 -11.97 -8.62
CA THR A 63 2.88 -10.89 -7.64
C THR A 63 4.26 -10.74 -7.01
N ALA A 64 5.29 -11.41 -7.51
CA ALA A 64 6.60 -11.48 -6.85
C ALA A 64 6.50 -11.84 -5.35
N SER A 65 5.55 -12.72 -5.03
CA SER A 65 5.16 -13.23 -3.71
C SER A 65 4.50 -12.23 -2.75
N LEU A 66 4.18 -11.01 -3.22
CA LEU A 66 3.48 -9.99 -2.44
C LEU A 66 2.00 -10.30 -2.13
N SER A 67 1.45 -11.35 -2.74
CA SER A 67 0.14 -11.89 -2.34
C SER A 67 0.20 -12.68 -1.03
N LEU A 68 1.40 -13.02 -0.56
CA LEU A 68 1.69 -13.73 0.70
C LEU A 68 2.50 -12.78 1.61
N GLN A 69 1.96 -11.60 1.84
CA GLN A 69 2.64 -10.47 2.46
C GLN A 69 2.98 -10.71 3.94
N SER A 70 2.15 -11.48 4.65
CA SER A 70 2.40 -11.83 6.06
C SER A 70 3.73 -12.58 6.20
N MET A 71 3.96 -13.59 5.35
CA MET A 71 5.21 -14.35 5.27
C MET A 71 6.38 -13.49 4.77
N HIS A 72 6.13 -12.61 3.78
CA HIS A 72 7.13 -11.67 3.28
C HIS A 72 7.71 -10.80 4.41
N HIS A 73 6.86 -10.38 5.35
CA HIS A 73 7.27 -9.57 6.48
C HIS A 73 8.04 -10.34 7.56
N VAL A 74 7.64 -11.57 7.89
CA VAL A 74 8.27 -12.34 8.98
C VAL A 74 9.48 -13.15 8.55
N MET A 75 9.62 -13.44 7.25
CA MET A 75 10.73 -14.21 6.68
C MET A 75 11.36 -13.49 5.47
N PRO A 76 11.85 -12.24 5.63
CA PRO A 76 12.39 -11.47 4.51
C PRO A 76 13.66 -12.09 3.89
N SER A 77 14.34 -12.99 4.61
CA SER A 77 15.51 -13.72 4.13
C SER A 77 15.19 -14.95 3.28
N VAL A 78 13.94 -15.42 3.27
CA VAL A 78 13.50 -16.58 2.49
C VAL A 78 13.01 -16.10 1.12
N CYS A 79 13.50 -16.72 0.04
CA CYS A 79 12.98 -16.42 -1.30
C CYS A 79 11.47 -16.66 -1.35
N GLY A 80 10.71 -15.66 -1.81
CA GLY A 80 9.26 -15.76 -1.94
C GLY A 80 8.77 -16.92 -2.79
N CYS A 81 9.62 -17.42 -3.69
CA CYS A 81 9.40 -18.64 -4.45
C CYS A 81 9.08 -19.89 -3.58
N HIS A 82 9.48 -19.90 -2.31
CA HIS A 82 9.18 -20.97 -1.36
C HIS A 82 7.90 -20.75 -0.55
N PHE A 83 7.34 -19.54 -0.55
CA PHE A 83 6.26 -19.19 0.37
C PHE A 83 5.02 -20.05 0.17
N HIS A 84 4.64 -20.36 -1.07
CA HIS A 84 3.49 -21.23 -1.32
C HIS A 84 3.64 -22.63 -0.69
N GLY A 85 4.84 -23.21 -0.77
CA GLY A 85 5.11 -24.53 -0.16
C GLY A 85 5.20 -24.49 1.37
N LEU A 86 5.64 -23.37 1.93
CA LEU A 86 5.75 -23.16 3.38
C LEU A 86 4.44 -22.69 4.04
N TYR A 87 3.48 -22.17 3.25
CA TYR A 87 2.26 -21.56 3.78
C TYR A 87 1.43 -22.49 4.69
N PRO A 88 1.24 -23.80 4.38
CA PRO A 88 0.46 -24.69 5.25
C PRO A 88 1.05 -24.81 6.65
N GLU A 89 2.36 -25.06 6.76
CA GLU A 89 3.06 -25.16 8.05
C GLU A 89 3.04 -23.81 8.78
N TYR A 90 3.23 -22.71 8.05
CA TYR A 90 3.12 -21.36 8.57
C TYR A 90 1.73 -21.09 9.17
N ALA A 91 0.65 -21.49 8.47
CA ALA A 91 -0.71 -21.33 8.95
C ALA A 91 -1.01 -22.15 10.20
N GLU A 92 -0.53 -23.39 10.27
CA GLU A 92 -0.62 -24.24 11.47
C GLU A 92 0.10 -23.61 12.68
N ILE A 93 1.25 -22.98 12.45
CA ILE A 93 1.99 -22.25 13.50
C ILE A 93 1.15 -21.05 13.96
N CYS A 94 0.64 -20.23 13.04
CA CYS A 94 -0.19 -19.08 13.40
C CYS A 94 -1.41 -19.52 14.23
N GLU A 95 -2.11 -20.57 13.83
CA GLU A 95 -3.25 -21.12 14.58
C GLU A 95 -2.84 -21.56 15.99
N ARG A 96 -1.73 -22.31 16.12
CA ARG A 96 -1.22 -22.80 17.41
C ARG A 96 -0.94 -21.67 18.40
N TYR A 97 -0.42 -20.55 17.92
CA TYR A 97 -0.10 -19.38 18.75
C TYR A 97 -1.26 -18.36 18.81
N GLY A 98 -2.40 -18.66 18.22
CA GLY A 98 -3.55 -17.75 18.17
C GLY A 98 -3.24 -16.43 17.46
N VAL A 99 -2.34 -16.45 16.46
CA VAL A 99 -2.05 -15.31 15.59
C VAL A 99 -3.09 -15.27 14.48
N ARG A 100 -3.72 -14.11 14.29
CA ARG A 100 -4.77 -13.94 13.28
C ARG A 100 -4.17 -13.82 11.88
N LEU A 101 -4.44 -14.78 11.02
CA LEU A 101 -4.15 -14.66 9.59
C LEU A 101 -5.30 -13.96 8.86
N ASN A 102 -5.04 -12.74 8.37
CA ASN A 102 -6.00 -12.06 7.52
C ASN A 102 -5.86 -12.58 6.09
N THR A 103 -6.93 -13.17 5.56
CA THR A 103 -6.91 -13.73 4.20
C THR A 103 -8.09 -13.26 3.35
N ARG A 104 -7.90 -13.30 2.02
CA ARG A 104 -8.98 -13.22 1.02
C ARG A 104 -8.86 -14.36 0.03
N LYS A 105 -10.03 -14.81 -0.46
CA LYS A 105 -10.12 -15.94 -1.39
C LYS A 105 -9.25 -15.74 -2.64
N ASP A 106 -9.33 -14.55 -3.24
CA ASP A 106 -8.68 -14.24 -4.51
C ASP A 106 -8.31 -12.76 -4.61
N VAL A 107 -7.50 -12.41 -5.62
CA VAL A 107 -7.08 -11.03 -5.93
C VAL A 107 -8.27 -10.08 -6.08
N SER A 108 -9.37 -10.56 -6.65
CA SER A 108 -10.56 -9.76 -6.91
C SER A 108 -11.25 -9.36 -5.60
N ALA A 109 -11.37 -10.30 -4.66
CA ALA A 109 -11.88 -10.03 -3.32
C ALA A 109 -10.99 -9.06 -2.54
N ALA A 110 -9.67 -9.24 -2.61
CA ALA A 110 -8.70 -8.37 -1.94
C ALA A 110 -8.71 -6.94 -2.52
N TRP A 111 -8.77 -6.80 -3.84
CA TRP A 111 -8.89 -5.51 -4.51
C TRP A 111 -10.18 -4.78 -4.16
N ARG A 112 -11.33 -5.47 -4.19
CA ARG A 112 -12.61 -4.87 -3.83
C ARG A 112 -12.62 -4.33 -2.42
N SER A 113 -12.09 -5.08 -1.45
CA SER A 113 -12.03 -4.60 -0.06
C SER A 113 -11.04 -3.45 0.11
N CYS A 114 -9.91 -3.47 -0.61
CA CYS A 114 -8.95 -2.37 -0.63
C CYS A 114 -9.59 -1.08 -1.16
N ILE A 115 -10.26 -1.12 -2.31
CA ILE A 115 -10.88 0.06 -2.90
C ILE A 115 -12.05 0.58 -2.05
N ALA A 116 -12.88 -0.33 -1.52
CA ALA A 116 -13.92 0.06 -0.58
C ALA A 116 -13.32 0.80 0.64
N ARG A 117 -12.20 0.30 1.17
CA ARG A 117 -11.49 0.95 2.28
C ARG A 117 -10.93 2.32 1.91
N VAL A 118 -10.38 2.49 0.72
CA VAL A 118 -9.90 3.80 0.24
C VAL A 118 -11.05 4.81 0.20
N PHE A 119 -12.20 4.45 -0.38
CA PHE A 119 -13.36 5.35 -0.45
C PHE A 119 -13.94 5.65 0.94
N GLU A 120 -14.00 4.65 1.82
CA GLU A 120 -14.44 4.83 3.20
C GLU A 120 -13.53 5.79 3.98
N LEU A 121 -12.20 5.65 3.84
CA LEU A 121 -11.23 6.57 4.46
C LEU A 121 -11.23 7.96 3.82
N SER A 122 -11.67 8.08 2.57
CA SER A 122 -11.80 9.36 1.86
C SER A 122 -13.16 10.02 2.09
N SER A 123 -14.04 9.42 2.88
CA SER A 123 -15.38 9.93 3.10
C SER A 123 -15.34 11.15 4.04
N PRO A 124 -16.09 12.24 3.74
CA PRO A 124 -16.08 13.44 4.57
C PRO A 124 -16.42 13.18 6.04
N GLU A 125 -17.23 12.15 6.30
CA GLU A 125 -17.66 11.75 7.65
C GLU A 125 -16.51 11.17 8.48
N ARG A 126 -15.45 10.68 7.84
CA ARG A 126 -14.26 10.11 8.49
C ARG A 126 -13.04 11.02 8.45
N THR A 127 -13.12 12.13 7.73
CA THR A 127 -12.07 13.15 7.76
C THR A 127 -11.99 13.72 9.18
N PRO A 128 -10.86 13.55 9.89
CA PRO A 128 -10.73 14.06 11.25
C PRO A 128 -10.74 15.60 11.24
N ALA A 129 -11.23 16.23 12.30
CA ALA A 129 -11.39 17.68 12.37
C ALA A 129 -10.08 18.44 12.07
N TRP A 130 -8.94 17.91 12.53
CA TRP A 130 -7.62 18.50 12.25
C TRP A 130 -7.24 18.51 10.76
N ALA A 131 -7.84 17.65 9.95
CA ALA A 131 -7.64 17.61 8.50
C ALA A 131 -8.63 18.51 7.74
N LEU A 132 -9.68 18.98 8.42
CA LEU A 132 -10.62 19.99 7.92
C LEU A 132 -10.20 21.41 8.32
N ASP A 133 -9.43 21.51 9.41
CA ASP A 133 -8.71 22.72 9.76
C ASP A 133 -7.70 22.97 8.64
N GLU A 134 -8.05 23.87 7.70
CA GLU A 134 -7.05 24.56 6.89
C GLU A 134 -5.93 24.97 7.86
N PRO A 135 -4.66 24.61 7.60
CA PRO A 135 -3.58 24.95 8.51
C PRO A 135 -3.72 26.44 8.77
N SER A 136 -4.00 26.80 10.04
CA SER A 136 -4.38 28.16 10.40
C SER A 136 -3.36 29.04 9.72
N ALA A 137 -3.78 29.81 8.73
CA ALA A 137 -2.89 30.74 8.06
C ALA A 137 -2.28 31.55 9.19
N ALA A 138 -1.02 31.26 9.51
CA ALA A 138 -0.30 31.94 10.55
C ALA A 138 -0.54 33.42 10.24
N GLN A 139 -1.17 34.07 11.20
CA GLN A 139 -1.82 35.35 11.02
C GLN A 139 -0.83 36.33 10.39
N GLY A 140 -1.05 36.65 9.12
CA GLY A 140 -0.43 37.76 8.42
C GLY A 140 1.08 37.66 8.18
N GLU A 141 1.49 37.03 7.09
CA GLU A 141 2.33 37.73 6.12
C GLU A 141 1.81 37.44 4.71
N ALA A 142 1.66 38.50 3.93
CA ALA A 142 1.04 38.47 2.61
C ALA A 142 1.68 37.40 1.69
N GLY A 143 0.84 36.76 0.87
CA GLY A 143 1.23 35.76 -0.13
C GLY A 143 2.44 36.19 -0.97
N GLY A 144 3.61 35.72 -0.56
CA GLY A 144 4.89 35.94 -1.19
C GLY A 144 5.65 34.63 -1.36
N LEU A 145 6.78 34.69 -2.08
CA LEU A 145 7.65 33.59 -2.52
C LEU A 145 7.96 32.49 -1.47
N ALA A 146 7.77 32.74 -0.17
CA ALA A 146 7.93 31.77 0.91
C ALA A 146 6.96 30.57 0.81
N SER A 147 5.71 30.77 0.38
CA SER A 147 4.75 29.64 0.20
C SER A 147 5.12 28.75 -0.99
N LEU A 148 5.78 29.31 -2.02
CA LEU A 148 6.33 28.54 -3.13
C LEU A 148 7.55 27.71 -2.71
N THR A 149 8.34 28.18 -1.74
CA THR A 149 9.51 27.45 -1.24
C THR A 149 9.14 26.23 -0.39
N GLU A 150 8.08 26.29 0.40
CA GLU A 150 7.61 25.14 1.21
C GLU A 150 7.03 24.01 0.35
N HIS A 151 6.33 24.37 -0.73
CA HIS A 151 5.83 23.41 -1.70
C HIS A 151 6.85 23.06 -2.78
N LEU A 152 8.03 23.68 -2.79
CA LEU A 152 9.06 23.45 -3.82
C LEU A 152 9.44 21.98 -3.97
N PRO A 153 9.60 21.16 -2.91
CA PRO A 153 9.90 19.73 -3.09
C PRO A 153 8.78 18.97 -3.80
N LEU A 154 7.52 19.26 -3.47
CA LEU A 154 6.35 18.63 -4.11
C LEU A 154 6.14 19.14 -5.53
N ILE A 155 6.29 20.45 -5.76
CA ILE A 155 6.25 21.08 -7.08
C ILE A 155 7.36 20.51 -7.95
N VAL A 156 8.59 20.40 -7.44
CA VAL A 156 9.70 19.76 -8.14
C VAL A 156 9.38 18.30 -8.40
N TYR A 157 8.88 17.54 -7.43
CA TYR A 157 8.52 16.13 -7.62
C TYR A 157 7.43 15.94 -8.70
N LEU A 158 6.38 16.76 -8.69
CA LEU A 158 5.29 16.72 -9.67
C LEU A 158 5.69 17.30 -11.04
N ALA A 159 6.60 18.28 -11.06
CA ALA A 159 7.12 18.88 -12.29
C ALA A 159 8.26 18.05 -12.90
N THR A 160 8.97 17.23 -12.12
CA THR A 160 10.10 16.40 -12.58
C THR A 160 9.69 15.51 -13.76
N PRO A 161 8.55 14.80 -13.73
CA PRO A 161 8.05 14.08 -14.90
C PRO A 161 7.85 14.98 -16.13
N GLY A 162 7.32 16.21 -15.95
CA GLY A 162 7.10 17.17 -17.02
C GLY A 162 8.38 17.81 -17.57
N VAL A 163 9.38 18.06 -16.71
CA VAL A 163 10.70 18.59 -17.09
C VAL A 163 11.51 17.53 -17.80
N VAL A 164 11.51 16.29 -17.29
CA VAL A 164 12.11 15.14 -17.99
C VAL A 164 11.40 14.90 -19.33
N MET A 165 10.07 15.04 -19.39
CA MET A 165 9.31 15.02 -20.65
C MET A 165 9.80 16.08 -21.64
N LEU A 166 9.97 17.34 -21.23
CA LEU A 166 10.46 18.41 -22.12
C LEU A 166 11.93 18.24 -22.52
N ALA A 167 12.76 17.69 -21.64
CA ALA A 167 14.20 17.51 -21.87
C ALA A 167 14.53 16.25 -22.71
N CYS A 168 13.71 15.20 -22.61
CA CYS A 168 13.95 13.92 -23.28
C CYS A 168 13.06 13.69 -24.51
N THR A 169 12.06 14.54 -24.77
CA THR A 169 11.34 14.51 -26.05
C THR A 169 12.19 15.25 -27.08
N PRO A 170 12.74 14.58 -28.11
CA PRO A 170 13.39 15.31 -29.18
C PRO A 170 12.36 16.21 -29.84
N LEU A 171 12.67 17.50 -29.95
CA LEU A 171 11.89 18.48 -30.70
C LEU A 171 11.85 18.02 -32.18
N PHE A 172 10.86 17.21 -32.53
CA PHE A 172 10.52 16.81 -33.90
C PHE A 172 9.06 17.12 -34.16
#